data_AF-A0A533BCA7-F1
#
_entry.id   AF-A0A533BCA7-F1
#
_cell.length_a   1.000
_cell.length_b   1.000
_cell.length_c   1.000
_cell.angle_alpha   90.00
_cell.angle_beta   90.00
_cell.angle_gamma   90.00
#
_symmetry.space_group_name_H-M   'P 1'
#
loop_
_entity.id
_entity.type
_entity.pdbx_description
1 polymer ?
#
loop_
_entity_poly.entity_id
_entity_poly.type
_entity_poly.pdbx_seq_one_letter_code
_entity_poly.pdbx_strand_id
1 'polypeptide(L)'
;MDIVTTMTSTIVFLFAQGGEIPIGTGFIVGYPVPNKADTIVPLIVTAKHVIADHSVVNARFSSEEGKQPVQVKYDLNSLRETGDIWEHPDKGVDIVVFRTLHFSQTKYFAIPFDKIATKDVFTKEDIKSTDRVVFPSLLVNFMGLTRNYPVIRDGSIALIPEEDVPLKYQVGHNLIDTKQPVILINATSIPGASGSPVFLYPGPRMKGSSYQLGSYTAYLLGIMHGFYSAAPRPIEEIEVSTPRPFFKENSGIAIVFPAWRLLEILNTAAFTKRMDEVIAKP
;
A
#
# COMPACT_ATOMS: atom_id res chain seq x y z
N MET A 1 -18.02 5.41 13.66
CA MET A 1 -16.57 5.16 13.66
C MET A 1 -15.93 6.34 12.95
N ASP A 2 -14.90 6.96 13.53
CA ASP A 2 -14.21 8.04 12.82
C ASP A 2 -13.43 7.49 11.62
N ILE A 3 -13.12 8.36 10.66
CA ILE A 3 -12.52 7.98 9.38
C ILE A 3 -11.12 7.37 9.54
N VAL A 4 -10.37 7.80 10.56
CA VAL A 4 -9.03 7.29 10.86
C VAL A 4 -9.13 5.85 11.36
N THR A 5 -10.08 5.56 12.25
CA THR A 5 -10.37 4.22 12.75
C THR A 5 -10.85 3.30 11.64
N THR A 6 -11.63 3.82 10.68
CA THR A 6 -11.99 3.04 9.49
C THR A 6 -10.75 2.73 8.64
N MET A 7 -9.86 3.69 8.39
CA MET A 7 -8.62 3.48 7.64
C MET A 7 -7.69 2.46 8.32
N THR A 8 -7.47 2.55 9.64
CA THR A 8 -6.62 1.60 10.38
C THR A 8 -7.17 0.18 10.37
N SER A 9 -8.48 0.02 10.22
CA SER A 9 -9.12 -1.29 10.19
C SER A 9 -9.04 -1.97 8.81
N THR A 10 -8.52 -1.29 7.79
CA THR A 10 -8.28 -1.85 6.44
C THR A 10 -6.88 -2.44 6.25
N ILE A 11 -5.94 -2.17 7.17
CA ILE A 11 -4.56 -2.59 7.01
C ILE A 11 -4.32 -4.03 7.50
N VAL A 12 -3.27 -4.61 6.96
CA VAL A 12 -2.75 -5.92 7.30
C VAL A 12 -1.24 -5.77 7.51
N PHE A 13 -0.72 -6.26 8.63
CA PHE A 13 0.73 -6.34 8.82
C PHE A 13 1.26 -7.63 8.22
N LEU A 14 2.28 -7.53 7.39
CA LEU A 14 2.90 -8.68 6.75
C LEU A 14 4.18 -9.04 7.47
N PHE A 15 4.40 -10.34 7.64
CA PHE A 15 5.54 -10.93 8.33
C PHE A 15 6.18 -11.99 7.45
N ALA A 16 7.50 -12.12 7.58
CA ALA A 16 8.23 -13.24 6.99
C ALA A 16 7.75 -14.57 7.59
N GLN A 17 8.09 -15.67 6.92
CA GLN A 17 7.91 -17.01 7.47
C GLN A 17 8.58 -17.13 8.85
N GLY A 18 7.85 -17.65 9.83
CA GLY A 18 8.27 -17.65 11.25
C GLY A 18 7.55 -16.60 12.10
N GLY A 19 6.95 -15.57 11.50
CA GLY A 19 5.98 -14.67 12.15
C GLY A 19 6.58 -13.60 13.08
N GLU A 20 7.89 -13.60 13.31
CA GLU A 20 8.54 -12.68 14.25
C GLU A 20 9.03 -11.38 13.59
N ILE A 21 9.37 -11.43 12.30
CA ILE A 21 9.97 -10.31 11.58
C ILE A 21 8.91 -9.65 10.69
N PRO A 22 8.47 -8.42 11.01
CA PRO A 22 7.55 -7.69 10.16
C PRO A 22 8.29 -7.16 8.93
N ILE A 23 7.70 -7.36 7.75
CA ILE A 23 8.32 -7.08 6.45
C ILE A 23 7.65 -5.90 5.72
N GLY A 24 6.41 -5.56 6.07
CA GLY A 24 5.72 -4.43 5.47
C GLY A 24 4.25 -4.32 5.85
N THR A 25 3.57 -3.41 5.17
CA THR A 25 2.13 -3.18 5.31
C THR A 25 1.42 -3.64 4.03
N GLY A 26 0.26 -4.24 4.19
CA GLY A 26 -0.72 -4.40 3.12
C GLY A 26 -2.05 -3.79 3.55
N PHE A 27 -3.01 -3.79 2.64
CA PHE A 27 -4.38 -3.36 2.94
C PHE A 27 -5.37 -4.12 2.07
N ILE A 28 -6.64 -4.03 2.42
CA ILE A 28 -7.70 -4.81 1.77
C ILE A 28 -8.51 -3.89 0.86
N VAL A 29 -8.69 -4.32 -0.39
CA VAL A 29 -9.63 -3.75 -1.35
C VAL A 29 -10.77 -4.73 -1.57
N GLY A 30 -12.00 -4.24 -1.58
CA GLY A 30 -13.19 -5.04 -1.86
C GLY A 30 -13.55 -4.95 -3.33
N TYR A 31 -13.24 -5.98 -4.12
CA TYR A 31 -13.68 -6.06 -5.51
C TYR A 31 -15.17 -6.41 -5.59
N PRO A 32 -16.02 -5.61 -6.24
CA PRO A 32 -17.46 -5.82 -6.22
C PRO A 32 -17.85 -7.08 -7.00
N VAL A 33 -18.83 -7.83 -6.48
CA VAL A 33 -19.42 -8.95 -7.22
C VAL A 33 -20.63 -8.45 -8.03
N PRO A 34 -20.61 -8.57 -9.38
CA PRO A 34 -21.74 -8.15 -10.20
C PRO A 34 -23.04 -8.80 -9.76
N ASN A 35 -24.12 -8.02 -9.73
CA ASN A 35 -25.49 -8.46 -9.41
C ASN A 35 -25.69 -9.05 -7.99
N LYS A 36 -24.69 -8.93 -7.09
CA LYS A 36 -24.83 -9.27 -5.66
C LYS A 36 -24.45 -8.05 -4.83
N ALA A 37 -25.44 -7.23 -4.52
CA ALA A 37 -25.26 -6.07 -3.64
C ALA A 37 -24.60 -6.50 -2.33
N ASP A 38 -23.68 -5.67 -1.83
CA ASP A 38 -22.91 -5.88 -0.59
C ASP A 38 -22.00 -7.11 -0.56
N THR A 39 -21.84 -7.82 -1.68
CA THR A 39 -20.88 -8.92 -1.80
C THR A 39 -19.60 -8.46 -2.49
N ILE A 40 -18.45 -8.73 -1.85
CA ILE A 40 -17.13 -8.39 -2.39
C ILE A 40 -16.22 -9.62 -2.42
N VAL A 41 -15.26 -9.61 -3.34
CA VAL A 41 -14.06 -10.45 -3.28
C VAL A 41 -12.94 -9.63 -2.64
N PRO A 42 -12.47 -9.98 -1.43
CA PRO A 42 -11.45 -9.24 -0.74
C PRO A 42 -10.04 -9.55 -1.28
N LEU A 43 -9.28 -8.49 -1.56
CA LEU A 43 -7.96 -8.54 -2.15
C LEU A 43 -6.97 -7.83 -1.23
N ILE A 44 -5.88 -8.49 -0.87
CA ILE A 44 -4.75 -7.86 -0.21
C ILE A 44 -3.88 -7.19 -1.28
N VAL A 45 -3.60 -5.92 -1.07
CA VAL A 45 -2.70 -5.10 -1.89
C VAL A 45 -1.48 -4.74 -1.04
N THR A 46 -0.29 -4.86 -1.61
CA THR A 46 0.97 -4.44 -0.98
C THR A 46 2.01 -4.10 -2.06
N ALA A 47 3.21 -3.71 -1.62
CA ALA A 47 4.35 -3.49 -2.52
C ALA A 47 4.98 -4.83 -2.93
N LYS A 48 5.39 -4.97 -4.19
CA LYS A 48 5.94 -6.22 -4.71
C LYS A 48 7.23 -6.61 -3.99
N HIS A 49 8.13 -5.65 -3.72
CA HIS A 49 9.37 -5.92 -2.97
C HIS A 49 9.14 -6.42 -1.54
N VAL A 50 7.98 -6.16 -0.92
CA VAL A 50 7.67 -6.62 0.45
C VAL A 50 7.60 -8.15 0.51
N ILE A 51 7.11 -8.80 -0.56
CA ILE A 51 6.84 -10.24 -0.55
C ILE A 51 7.76 -11.04 -1.50
N ALA A 52 8.61 -10.37 -2.27
CA ALA A 52 9.37 -10.98 -3.36
C ALA A 52 10.36 -12.06 -2.91
N ASP A 53 10.97 -11.90 -1.73
CA ASP A 53 11.95 -12.85 -1.16
C ASP A 53 11.30 -13.96 -0.33
N HIS A 54 9.98 -14.10 -0.40
CA HIS A 54 9.23 -15.03 0.44
C HIS A 54 8.40 -15.99 -0.40
N SER A 55 8.46 -17.27 -0.06
CA SER A 55 7.51 -18.28 -0.52
C SER A 55 6.23 -18.28 0.32
N VAL A 56 6.34 -17.82 1.57
CA VAL A 56 5.25 -17.77 2.55
C VAL A 56 5.29 -16.44 3.28
N VAL A 57 4.13 -15.82 3.45
CA VAL A 57 3.96 -14.64 4.31
C VAL A 57 2.88 -14.89 5.34
N ASN A 58 3.08 -14.37 6.56
CA ASN A 58 2.04 -14.35 7.58
C ASN A 58 1.42 -12.95 7.61
N ALA A 59 0.10 -12.89 7.49
CA ALA A 59 -0.67 -11.66 7.50
C ALA A 59 -1.42 -11.55 8.82
N ARG A 60 -1.20 -10.47 9.55
CA ARG A 60 -1.86 -10.16 10.81
C ARG A 60 -2.91 -9.08 10.60
N PHE A 61 -4.16 -9.47 10.66
CA PHE A 61 -5.31 -8.60 10.45
C PHE A 61 -5.60 -7.80 11.72
N SER A 62 -5.96 -6.52 11.56
CA SER A 62 -6.53 -5.73 12.64
C SER A 62 -7.86 -6.37 13.06
N SER A 63 -7.99 -6.67 14.35
CA SER A 63 -9.20 -7.24 14.95
C SER A 63 -10.14 -6.16 15.48
N GLU A 64 -11.41 -6.51 15.70
CA GLU A 64 -12.31 -5.66 16.50
C GLU A 64 -11.72 -5.39 17.89
N GLU A 65 -12.09 -4.26 18.47
CA GLU A 65 -11.62 -3.85 19.79
C GLU A 65 -11.86 -4.96 20.84
N GLY A 66 -10.80 -5.34 21.56
CA GLY A 66 -10.85 -6.39 22.60
C GLY A 66 -10.60 -7.82 22.11
N LYS A 67 -10.45 -8.06 20.80
CA LYS A 67 -10.10 -9.39 20.24
C LYS A 67 -8.63 -9.48 19.86
N GLN A 68 -8.06 -10.68 19.98
CA GLN A 68 -6.70 -10.96 19.49
C GLN A 68 -6.64 -10.84 17.95
N PRO A 69 -5.53 -10.34 17.39
CA PRO A 69 -5.31 -10.30 15.95
C PRO A 69 -5.37 -11.70 15.35
N VAL A 70 -6.00 -11.80 14.18
CA VAL A 70 -6.03 -13.04 13.41
C VAL A 70 -4.79 -13.08 12.54
N GLN A 71 -4.01 -14.16 12.68
CA GLN A 71 -2.88 -14.44 11.81
C GLN A 71 -3.29 -15.47 10.76
N VAL A 72 -3.00 -15.16 9.52
CA VAL A 72 -3.28 -16.03 8.38
C VAL A 72 -1.99 -16.25 7.60
N LYS A 73 -1.68 -17.51 7.35
CA LYS A 73 -0.54 -17.91 6.53
C LYS A 73 -0.96 -17.94 5.06
N TYR A 74 -0.20 -17.27 4.20
CA TYR A 74 -0.36 -17.32 2.75
C TYR A 74 0.85 -18.00 2.12
N ASP A 75 0.61 -19.11 1.44
CA ASP A 75 1.60 -19.75 0.56
C ASP A 75 1.55 -19.08 -0.81
N LEU A 76 2.56 -18.27 -1.11
CA LEU A 76 2.61 -17.48 -2.34
C LEU A 76 2.82 -18.34 -3.58
N ASN A 77 3.42 -19.53 -3.45
CA ASN A 77 3.55 -20.46 -4.58
C ASN A 77 2.20 -21.08 -4.92
N SER A 78 1.44 -21.51 -3.90
CA SER A 78 0.08 -22.01 -4.08
C SER A 78 -0.84 -20.95 -4.69
N LEU A 79 -0.70 -19.68 -4.28
CA LEU A 79 -1.46 -18.58 -4.90
C LEU A 79 -1.08 -18.37 -6.37
N ARG A 80 0.21 -18.50 -6.73
CA ARG A 80 0.66 -18.40 -8.14
C ARG A 80 0.08 -19.54 -8.98
N GLU A 81 0.12 -20.76 -8.47
CA GLU A 81 -0.43 -21.95 -9.16
C GLU A 81 -1.94 -21.85 -9.39
N THR A 82 -2.67 -21.31 -8.40
CA THR A 82 -4.12 -21.13 -8.48
C THR A 82 -4.55 -19.86 -9.21
N GLY A 83 -3.59 -19.00 -9.60
CA GLY A 83 -3.84 -17.71 -10.24
C GLY A 83 -4.51 -16.69 -9.31
N ASP A 84 -4.32 -16.80 -7.99
CA ASP A 84 -4.89 -15.92 -6.96
C ASP A 84 -3.90 -14.84 -6.46
N ILE A 85 -2.82 -14.61 -7.20
CA ILE A 85 -1.85 -13.52 -7.03
C ILE A 85 -1.51 -12.92 -8.38
N TRP A 86 -1.47 -11.59 -8.44
CA TRP A 86 -1.27 -10.81 -9.65
C TRP A 86 -0.25 -9.72 -9.40
N GLU A 87 0.77 -9.70 -10.24
CA GLU A 87 1.69 -8.57 -10.37
C GLU A 87 1.26 -7.70 -11.55
N HIS A 88 1.76 -6.47 -11.55
CA HIS A 88 1.52 -5.56 -12.66
C HIS A 88 2.21 -6.03 -13.96
N PRO A 89 1.56 -5.91 -15.14
CA PRO A 89 2.17 -6.28 -16.42
C PRO A 89 3.48 -5.52 -16.72
N ASP A 90 3.52 -4.24 -16.38
CA ASP A 90 4.77 -3.47 -16.32
C ASP A 90 5.59 -3.85 -15.08
N LYS A 91 6.76 -4.45 -15.29
CA LYS A 91 7.67 -4.92 -14.24
C LYS A 91 8.23 -3.81 -13.36
N GLY A 92 8.23 -2.56 -13.85
CA GLY A 92 8.65 -1.38 -13.10
C GLY A 92 7.63 -0.89 -12.07
N VAL A 93 6.41 -1.42 -12.08
CA VAL A 93 5.42 -1.13 -11.04
C VAL A 93 5.63 -2.06 -9.86
N ASP A 94 5.72 -1.46 -8.68
CA ASP A 94 5.96 -2.16 -7.42
C ASP A 94 4.67 -2.41 -6.64
N ILE A 95 3.65 -2.95 -7.31
CA ILE A 95 2.37 -3.33 -6.70
C ILE A 95 2.12 -4.81 -6.97
N VAL A 96 1.66 -5.50 -5.95
CA VAL A 96 1.18 -6.89 -6.04
C VAL A 96 -0.15 -7.02 -5.31
N VAL A 97 -1.02 -7.85 -5.86
CA VAL A 97 -2.36 -8.12 -5.34
C VAL A 97 -2.53 -9.61 -5.16
N PHE A 98 -3.13 -10.06 -4.07
CA PHE A 98 -3.53 -11.45 -3.91
C PHE A 98 -4.84 -11.59 -3.17
N ARG A 99 -5.61 -12.63 -3.49
CA ARG A 99 -6.92 -12.87 -2.89
C ARG A 99 -6.78 -13.38 -1.46
N THR A 100 -7.59 -12.86 -0.54
CA THR A 100 -7.72 -13.43 0.80
C THR A 100 -8.92 -14.34 0.90
N LEU A 101 -8.70 -15.59 1.33
CA LEU A 101 -9.76 -16.61 1.48
C LEU A 101 -10.37 -16.64 2.88
N HIS A 102 -9.87 -15.78 3.77
CA HIS A 102 -10.06 -15.91 5.22
C HIS A 102 -11.08 -14.91 5.78
N PHE A 103 -12.00 -14.41 4.95
CA PHE A 103 -13.07 -13.49 5.40
C PHE A 103 -13.93 -14.09 6.52
N SER A 104 -14.15 -15.41 6.51
CA SER A 104 -14.92 -16.09 7.56
C SER A 104 -14.18 -16.18 8.91
N GLN A 105 -12.85 -16.05 8.90
CA GLN A 105 -12.00 -16.18 10.09
C GLN A 105 -11.72 -14.83 10.76
N THR A 106 -12.01 -13.72 10.08
CA THR A 106 -11.70 -12.37 10.57
C THR A 106 -12.65 -11.35 9.95
N LYS A 107 -13.20 -10.45 10.79
CA LYS A 107 -13.99 -9.32 10.32
C LYS A 107 -13.04 -8.15 10.09
N TYR A 108 -12.68 -7.93 8.83
CA TYR A 108 -11.84 -6.80 8.42
C TYR A 108 -12.64 -5.81 7.56
N PHE A 109 -12.16 -4.57 7.51
CA PHE A 109 -12.69 -3.57 6.61
C PHE A 109 -11.96 -3.63 5.28
N ALA A 110 -12.70 -3.43 4.20
CA ALA A 110 -12.14 -3.33 2.87
C ALA A 110 -12.35 -1.91 2.34
N ILE A 111 -11.34 -1.36 1.68
CA ILE A 111 -11.47 -0.13 0.91
C ILE A 111 -12.44 -0.44 -0.24
N PRO A 112 -13.55 0.31 -0.37
CA PRO A 112 -14.47 0.11 -1.47
C PRO A 112 -13.80 0.41 -2.81
N PHE A 113 -14.11 -0.38 -3.84
CA PHE A 113 -13.49 -0.26 -5.16
C PHE A 113 -13.68 1.13 -5.80
N ASP A 114 -14.82 1.78 -5.57
CA ASP A 114 -15.12 3.14 -6.05
C ASP A 114 -14.30 4.24 -5.37
N LYS A 115 -13.56 3.91 -4.29
CA LYS A 115 -12.64 4.84 -3.61
C LYS A 115 -11.21 4.76 -4.13
N ILE A 116 -10.91 3.88 -5.08
CA ILE A 116 -9.61 3.84 -5.75
C ILE A 116 -9.54 5.01 -6.73
N ALA A 117 -8.60 5.94 -6.52
CA ALA A 117 -8.51 7.13 -7.35
C ALA A 117 -8.05 6.78 -8.78
N THR A 118 -8.86 7.16 -9.76
CA THR A 118 -8.50 7.15 -11.19
C THR A 118 -7.83 8.47 -11.57
N LYS A 119 -7.23 8.54 -12.77
CA LYS A 119 -6.78 9.82 -13.34
C LYS A 119 -7.92 10.85 -13.40
N ASP A 120 -9.13 10.41 -13.73
CA ASP A 120 -10.32 11.26 -13.74
C ASP A 120 -10.65 11.80 -12.34
N VAL A 121 -10.46 11.01 -11.28
CA VAL A 121 -10.65 11.49 -9.89
C VAL A 121 -9.64 12.61 -9.60
N PHE A 122 -8.39 12.48 -10.02
CA PHE A 122 -7.39 13.56 -9.85
C PHE A 122 -7.83 14.85 -10.52
N THR A 123 -8.35 14.78 -11.74
CA THR A 123 -8.85 15.97 -12.46
C THR A 123 -10.15 16.52 -11.85
N LYS A 124 -11.16 15.66 -11.65
CA LYS A 124 -12.48 16.07 -11.14
C LYS A 124 -12.42 16.59 -9.72
N GLU A 125 -11.57 15.99 -8.90
CA GLU A 125 -11.35 16.43 -7.54
C GLU A 125 -10.29 17.52 -7.43
N ASP A 126 -9.59 17.92 -8.50
CA ASP A 126 -8.51 18.92 -8.49
C ASP A 126 -7.44 18.59 -7.42
N ILE A 127 -7.00 17.33 -7.41
CA ILE A 127 -5.95 16.82 -6.53
C ILE A 127 -4.61 17.34 -7.03
N LYS A 128 -3.87 18.03 -6.16
CA LYS A 128 -2.67 18.78 -6.54
C LYS A 128 -1.67 18.87 -5.38
N SER A 129 -0.47 19.38 -5.67
CA SER A 129 0.51 19.71 -4.63
C SER A 129 -0.13 20.55 -3.52
N THR A 130 0.34 20.37 -2.28
CA THR A 130 -0.20 20.89 -1.01
C THR A 130 -1.43 20.19 -0.46
N ASP A 131 -2.12 19.34 -1.22
CA ASP A 131 -3.20 18.54 -0.67
C ASP A 131 -2.70 17.60 0.42
N ARG A 132 -3.43 17.57 1.53
CA ARG A 132 -3.08 16.72 2.67
C ARG A 132 -3.33 15.26 2.35
N VAL A 133 -2.41 14.41 2.79
CA VAL A 133 -2.53 12.96 2.71
C VAL A 133 -2.43 12.35 4.08
N VAL A 134 -3.05 11.19 4.26
CA VAL A 134 -2.99 10.39 5.48
C VAL A 134 -2.82 8.92 5.12
N PHE A 135 -2.00 8.21 5.88
CA PHE A 135 -1.78 6.78 5.66
C PHE A 135 -1.53 6.03 6.98
N PRO A 136 -2.33 4.98 7.26
CA PRO A 136 -2.02 4.02 8.31
C PRO A 136 -0.86 3.12 7.87
N SER A 137 0.04 2.80 8.79
CA SER A 137 1.20 1.96 8.47
C SER A 137 1.72 1.21 9.69
N LEU A 138 2.49 0.16 9.43
CA LEU A 138 3.26 -0.56 10.45
C LEU A 138 4.34 0.34 11.06
N LEU A 139 4.54 0.21 12.37
CA LEU A 139 5.75 0.64 13.07
C LEU A 139 6.52 -0.60 13.50
N VAL A 140 7.64 -0.89 12.82
CA VAL A 140 8.42 -2.14 13.00
C VAL A 140 8.76 -2.43 14.46
N ASN A 141 9.13 -1.40 15.23
CA ASN A 141 9.53 -1.56 16.63
C ASN A 141 8.35 -1.62 17.61
N PHE A 142 7.13 -1.34 17.15
CA PHE A 142 5.94 -1.34 18.01
C PHE A 142 4.67 -1.62 17.19
N MET A 143 4.42 -2.91 16.94
CA MET A 143 3.20 -3.40 16.28
C MET A 143 2.10 -3.85 17.25
N GLY A 144 2.46 -4.06 18.52
CA GLY A 144 1.61 -4.62 19.57
C GLY A 144 1.62 -6.15 19.66
N LEU A 145 1.35 -6.67 20.85
CA LEU A 145 1.27 -8.12 21.11
C LEU A 145 -0.18 -8.62 21.06
N THR A 146 -1.08 -7.95 21.76
CA THR A 146 -2.49 -8.36 21.91
C THR A 146 -3.44 -7.69 20.94
N ARG A 147 -2.98 -6.68 20.19
CA ARG A 147 -3.68 -6.01 19.08
C ARG A 147 -2.70 -5.35 18.14
N ASN A 148 -3.14 -5.02 16.93
CA ASN A 148 -2.38 -4.20 16.00
C ASN A 148 -2.43 -2.73 16.44
N TYR A 149 -1.28 -2.07 16.52
CA TYR A 149 -1.17 -0.61 16.67
C TYR A 149 -0.60 0.01 15.40
N PRO A 150 -1.43 0.26 14.37
CA PRO A 150 -1.01 1.14 13.29
C PRO A 150 -0.62 2.49 13.80
N VAL A 151 0.45 3.01 13.22
CA VAL A 151 0.75 4.44 13.30
C VAL A 151 0.06 5.14 12.15
N ILE A 152 -0.62 6.23 12.49
CA ILE A 152 -1.21 7.14 11.52
C ILE A 152 -0.17 8.19 11.19
N ARG A 153 0.14 8.32 9.91
CA ARG A 153 1.03 9.33 9.39
C ARG A 153 0.24 10.28 8.51
N ASP A 154 0.60 11.55 8.57
CA ASP A 154 0.07 12.56 7.68
C ASP A 154 1.20 13.28 6.94
N GLY A 155 0.82 14.02 5.90
CA GLY A 155 1.74 14.75 5.05
C GLY A 155 0.99 15.56 4.01
N SER A 156 1.69 15.93 2.94
CA SER A 156 1.08 16.59 1.79
C SER A 156 1.66 16.10 0.47
N ILE A 157 0.92 16.22 -0.62
CA ILE A 157 1.45 16.01 -1.97
C ILE A 157 2.53 17.08 -2.22
N ALA A 158 3.75 16.64 -2.47
CA ALA A 158 4.87 17.52 -2.81
C ALA A 158 4.84 17.84 -4.31
N LEU A 159 4.76 16.78 -5.13
CA LEU A 159 4.81 16.89 -6.58
C LEU A 159 4.04 15.73 -7.23
N ILE A 160 3.26 16.05 -8.26
CA ILE A 160 2.71 15.09 -9.23
C ILE A 160 3.44 15.38 -10.54
N PRO A 161 4.53 14.67 -10.85
CA PRO A 161 5.30 14.87 -12.09
C PRO A 161 4.45 14.57 -13.33
N GLU A 162 4.63 15.37 -14.37
CA GLU A 162 4.07 15.08 -15.71
C GLU A 162 4.91 14.04 -16.47
N GLU A 163 6.17 13.87 -16.07
CA GLU A 163 7.11 12.91 -16.64
C GLU A 163 7.35 11.71 -15.71
N ASP A 164 7.72 10.58 -16.29
CA ASP A 164 8.06 9.38 -15.54
C ASP A 164 9.36 9.58 -14.73
N VAL A 165 9.29 9.30 -13.43
CA VAL A 165 10.41 9.45 -12.50
C VAL A 165 11.33 8.22 -12.59
N PRO A 166 12.65 8.38 -12.73
CA PRO A 166 13.58 7.27 -12.70
C PRO A 166 13.63 6.63 -11.30
N LEU A 167 13.47 5.32 -11.24
CA LEU A 167 13.49 4.52 -10.03
C LEU A 167 14.46 3.35 -10.19
N LYS A 168 15.25 3.11 -9.14
CA LYS A 168 16.14 1.96 -9.06
C LYS A 168 16.01 1.28 -7.71
N TYR A 169 15.47 0.08 -7.69
CA TYR A 169 15.12 -0.63 -6.45
C TYR A 169 15.22 -2.14 -6.62
N GLN A 170 15.35 -2.85 -5.51
CA GLN A 170 15.50 -4.30 -5.48
C GLN A 170 14.13 -4.96 -5.31
N VAL A 171 13.86 -5.99 -6.11
CA VAL A 171 12.71 -6.89 -5.96
C VAL A 171 13.23 -8.32 -5.99
N GLY A 172 13.26 -8.97 -4.84
CA GLY A 172 13.85 -10.29 -4.73
C GLY A 172 15.35 -10.23 -5.06
N HIS A 173 15.80 -11.11 -5.95
CA HIS A 173 17.16 -11.06 -6.53
C HIS A 173 17.30 -10.14 -7.75
N ASN A 174 16.23 -9.47 -8.19
CA ASN A 174 16.25 -8.63 -9.37
C ASN A 174 16.41 -7.15 -9.02
N LEU A 175 17.35 -6.48 -9.70
CA LEU A 175 17.45 -5.03 -9.68
C LEU A 175 16.51 -4.46 -10.75
N ILE A 176 15.52 -3.69 -10.33
CA ILE A 176 14.63 -2.96 -11.23
C ILE A 176 15.25 -1.60 -11.50
N ASP A 177 15.40 -1.27 -12.78
CA ASP A 177 15.82 0.03 -13.28
C ASP A 177 14.75 0.49 -14.27
N THR A 178 13.97 1.51 -13.91
CA THR A 178 12.73 1.87 -14.62
C THR A 178 12.45 3.37 -14.52
N LYS A 179 11.50 3.83 -15.32
CA LYS A 179 10.87 5.14 -15.15
C LYS A 179 9.38 4.92 -14.99
N GLN A 180 8.77 5.54 -13.98
CA GLN A 180 7.38 5.31 -13.64
C GLN A 180 6.64 6.60 -13.28
N PRO A 181 5.34 6.70 -13.61
CA PRO A 181 4.50 7.76 -13.07
C PRO A 181 4.29 7.50 -11.58
N VAL A 182 4.72 8.43 -10.74
CA VAL A 182 4.62 8.35 -9.28
C VAL A 182 4.10 9.66 -8.69
N ILE A 183 3.59 9.59 -7.47
CA ILE A 183 3.28 10.78 -6.67
C ILE A 183 4.38 10.91 -5.63
N LEU A 184 4.92 12.12 -5.48
CA LEU A 184 5.87 12.46 -4.43
C LEU A 184 5.14 13.19 -3.31
N ILE A 185 5.32 12.74 -2.07
CA ILE A 185 4.68 13.33 -0.89
C ILE A 185 5.71 13.79 0.13
N ASN A 186 5.43 14.90 0.80
CA ASN A 186 6.15 15.35 2.00
C ASN A 186 5.71 14.47 3.17
N ALA A 187 6.43 13.38 3.39
CA ALA A 187 6.20 12.47 4.51
C ALA A 187 7.43 11.62 4.77
N THR A 188 7.72 11.33 6.04
CA THR A 188 8.77 10.40 6.41
C THR A 188 8.31 8.96 6.18
N SER A 189 8.66 8.38 5.03
CA SER A 189 8.55 6.92 4.83
C SER A 189 9.67 6.20 5.58
N ILE A 190 9.29 5.37 6.56
CA ILE A 190 10.22 4.55 7.35
C ILE A 190 10.04 3.07 7.02
N PRO A 191 10.98 2.19 7.43
CA PRO A 191 10.79 0.74 7.33
C PRO A 191 9.43 0.31 7.89
N GLY A 192 8.74 -0.56 7.16
CA GLY A 192 7.37 -1.00 7.47
C GLY A 192 6.27 -0.22 6.75
N ALA A 193 6.53 1.00 6.26
CA ALA A 193 5.53 1.77 5.53
C ALA A 193 5.28 1.27 4.09
N SER A 194 6.22 0.52 3.49
CA SER A 194 6.06 -0.08 2.17
C SER A 194 4.77 -0.89 2.06
N GLY A 195 4.00 -0.64 1.01
CA GLY A 195 2.70 -1.24 0.74
C GLY A 195 1.51 -0.59 1.47
N SER A 196 1.73 0.45 2.28
CA SER A 196 0.64 1.16 2.97
C SER A 196 -0.28 1.91 1.99
N PRO A 197 -1.60 1.97 2.26
CA PRO A 197 -2.52 2.78 1.47
C PRO A 197 -2.35 4.27 1.79
N VAL A 198 -2.20 5.11 0.77
CA VAL A 198 -2.12 6.57 0.90
C VAL A 198 -3.44 7.18 0.49
N PHE A 199 -4.12 7.83 1.43
CA PHE A 199 -5.41 8.46 1.21
C PHE A 199 -5.30 9.97 1.07
N LEU A 200 -6.18 10.55 0.25
CA LEU A 200 -6.48 11.97 0.31
C LEU A 200 -7.12 12.24 1.68
N TYR A 201 -6.60 13.23 2.40
CA TYR A 201 -7.16 13.60 3.70
C TYR A 201 -8.59 14.11 3.53
N PRO A 202 -9.58 13.49 4.20
CA PRO A 202 -11.01 13.82 4.06
C PRO A 202 -11.34 15.06 4.89
N GLY A 203 -10.77 16.20 4.52
CA GLY A 203 -10.90 17.45 5.23
C GLY A 203 -11.00 18.65 4.29
N PRO A 204 -11.02 19.87 4.86
CA PRO A 204 -11.11 21.09 4.07
C PRO A 204 -9.92 21.25 3.11
N ARG A 205 -10.20 21.62 1.86
CA ARG A 205 -9.17 21.88 0.82
C ARG A 205 -9.63 22.92 -0.19
N MET A 206 -8.66 23.48 -0.91
CA MET A 206 -8.91 24.42 -2.01
C MET A 206 -9.17 23.65 -3.32
N LYS A 207 -10.39 23.73 -3.83
CA LYS A 207 -10.78 23.20 -5.14
C LYS A 207 -11.04 24.37 -6.11
N GLY A 208 -10.15 24.53 -7.09
CA GLY A 208 -10.08 25.76 -7.89
C GLY A 208 -9.89 27.00 -7.00
N SER A 209 -10.76 28.00 -7.15
CA SER A 209 -10.80 29.21 -6.31
C SER A 209 -11.73 29.10 -5.10
N SER A 210 -12.35 27.93 -4.89
CA SER A 210 -13.32 27.72 -3.80
C SER A 210 -12.71 26.92 -2.66
N TYR A 211 -12.96 27.36 -1.43
CA TYR A 211 -12.63 26.58 -0.24
C TYR A 211 -13.76 25.57 0.01
N GLN A 212 -13.48 24.29 -0.22
CA GLN A 212 -14.42 23.24 0.16
C GLN A 212 -14.22 22.92 1.64
N LEU A 213 -15.27 23.14 2.43
CA LEU A 213 -15.29 22.86 3.87
C LEU A 213 -15.22 21.36 4.20
N GLY A 214 -15.25 20.50 3.19
CA GLY A 214 -15.00 19.06 3.29
C GLY A 214 -15.50 18.29 2.07
N SER A 215 -14.64 17.46 1.50
CA SER A 215 -15.06 16.24 0.83
C SER A 215 -14.88 15.11 1.85
N TYR A 216 -15.97 14.45 2.26
CA TYR A 216 -15.89 13.32 3.19
C TYR A 216 -15.28 12.06 2.55
N THR A 217 -14.89 12.13 1.28
CA THR A 217 -14.42 10.96 0.54
C THR A 217 -12.90 10.84 0.66
N ALA A 218 -12.46 9.89 1.47
CA ALA A 218 -11.07 9.45 1.50
C ALA A 218 -10.76 8.57 0.29
N TYR A 219 -10.36 9.18 -0.83
CA TYR A 219 -9.87 8.44 -1.98
C TYR A 219 -8.50 7.83 -1.70
N LEU A 220 -8.29 6.57 -2.09
CA LEU A 220 -6.97 5.94 -2.15
C LEU A 220 -6.22 6.55 -3.32
N LEU A 221 -5.23 7.40 -3.04
CA LEU A 221 -4.39 8.05 -4.04
C LEU A 221 -3.29 7.14 -4.56
N GLY A 222 -2.80 6.21 -3.72
CA GLY A 222 -1.79 5.27 -4.14
C GLY A 222 -1.28 4.34 -3.05
N ILE A 223 -0.24 3.61 -3.40
CA ILE A 223 0.42 2.60 -2.59
C ILE A 223 1.82 3.10 -2.28
N MET A 224 2.16 3.17 -1.00
CA MET A 224 3.49 3.59 -0.54
C MET A 224 4.57 2.64 -1.05
N HIS A 225 5.58 3.17 -1.76
CA HIS A 225 6.76 2.41 -2.17
C HIS A 225 7.87 2.50 -1.12
N GLY A 226 8.24 3.72 -0.75
CA GLY A 226 9.41 4.00 0.07
C GLY A 226 9.76 5.48 0.06
N PHE A 227 11.02 5.81 0.34
CA PHE A 227 11.51 7.19 0.29
C PHE A 227 12.44 7.44 -0.88
N TYR A 228 12.43 8.68 -1.37
CA TYR A 228 13.45 9.16 -2.28
C TYR A 228 14.75 9.33 -1.48
N SER A 229 15.77 8.54 -1.80
CA SER A 229 17.05 8.60 -1.11
C SER A 229 17.71 9.94 -1.38
N ALA A 230 18.17 10.64 -0.33
CA ALA A 230 19.20 11.65 -0.52
C ALA A 230 20.46 10.97 -1.10
N ALA A 231 21.26 11.72 -1.86
CA ALA A 231 22.54 11.20 -2.35
C ALA A 231 23.34 10.62 -1.17
N PRO A 232 23.95 9.41 -1.30
CA PRO A 232 24.71 8.82 -0.21
C PRO A 232 25.78 9.79 0.26
N ARG A 233 25.75 10.19 1.53
CA ARG A 233 26.79 11.03 2.11
C ARG A 233 27.75 10.17 2.93
N PRO A 234 29.07 10.34 2.78
CA PRO A 234 30.01 9.74 3.71
C PRO A 234 29.81 10.42 5.07
N ILE A 235 29.67 9.62 6.13
CA ILE A 235 29.80 10.13 7.49
C ILE A 235 31.31 10.27 7.76
N GLU A 236 31.75 11.48 8.14
CA GLU A 236 33.08 11.67 8.72
C GLU A 236 33.02 11.27 10.19
N GLU A 237 33.26 10.00 10.51
CA GLU A 237 33.65 9.62 11.86
C GLU A 237 35.04 10.20 12.15
N ILE A 238 35.17 10.96 13.23
CA ILE A 238 36.46 11.46 13.73
C ILE A 238 37.20 10.25 14.36
N GLU A 239 38.04 9.59 13.54
CA GLU A 239 39.05 8.54 13.83
C GLU A 239 38.52 7.20 14.42
N VAL A 240 38.99 5.98 14.13
CA VAL A 240 40.25 5.39 13.62
C VAL A 240 39.91 4.13 12.79
N SER A 241 40.46 4.01 11.57
CA SER A 241 40.55 2.77 10.75
C SER A 241 39.31 1.86 10.57
N THR A 242 38.09 2.38 10.58
CA THR A 242 36.87 1.63 10.22
C THR A 242 36.40 1.93 8.79
N PRO A 243 35.79 0.96 8.07
CA PRO A 243 35.14 1.20 6.78
C PRO A 243 34.07 2.27 6.95
N ARG A 244 34.08 3.30 6.09
CA ARG A 244 33.05 4.36 6.11
C ARG A 244 31.68 3.74 5.81
N PRO A 245 30.72 3.74 6.75
CA PRO A 245 29.37 3.29 6.45
C PRO A 245 28.66 4.34 5.57
N PHE A 246 28.06 3.91 4.47
CA PHE A 246 27.16 4.76 3.68
C PHE A 246 25.74 4.59 4.21
N PHE A 247 25.13 5.68 4.67
CA PHE A 247 23.71 5.70 5.03
C PHE A 247 22.90 6.38 3.94
N LYS A 248 21.78 5.78 3.56
CA LYS A 248 20.76 6.42 2.72
C LYS A 248 19.83 7.19 3.63
N GLU A 249 19.98 8.51 3.67
CA GLU A 249 19.07 9.37 4.41
C GLU A 249 17.75 9.54 3.68
N ASN A 250 16.65 9.56 4.44
CA ASN A 250 15.35 9.93 3.92
C ASN A 250 15.36 11.44 3.62
N SER A 251 15.13 11.81 2.36
CA SER A 251 15.11 13.22 1.92
C SER A 251 13.90 14.02 2.42
N GLY A 252 12.99 13.41 3.17
CA GLY A 252 11.68 13.96 3.53
C GLY A 252 10.61 13.73 2.45
N ILE A 253 10.99 13.15 1.31
CA ILE A 253 10.10 12.83 0.20
C ILE A 253 9.85 11.33 0.14
N ALA A 254 8.58 10.94 0.22
CA ALA A 254 8.13 9.57 -0.02
C ALA A 254 7.58 9.40 -1.44
N ILE A 255 7.77 8.20 -1.98
CA ILE A 255 7.36 7.78 -3.32
C ILE A 255 6.11 6.92 -3.20
N VAL A 256 5.09 7.26 -3.97
CA VAL A 256 3.80 6.57 -3.98
C VAL A 256 3.47 6.15 -5.41
N PHE A 257 3.27 4.85 -5.62
CA PHE A 257 2.70 4.39 -6.89
C PHE A 257 1.22 4.76 -6.94
N PRO A 258 0.74 5.42 -7.99
CA PRO A 258 -0.63 5.90 -8.02
C PRO A 258 -1.64 4.76 -8.03
N ALA A 259 -2.80 4.98 -7.41
CA ALA A 259 -3.83 3.95 -7.24
C ALA A 259 -4.44 3.47 -8.56
N TRP A 260 -4.39 4.26 -9.64
CA TRP A 260 -4.81 3.79 -10.95
C TRP A 260 -3.93 2.66 -11.50
N ARG A 261 -2.67 2.53 -11.04
CA ARG A 261 -1.80 1.38 -11.39
C ARG A 261 -2.30 0.09 -10.77
N LEU A 262 -2.97 0.14 -9.61
CA LEU A 262 -3.69 -1.01 -9.08
C LEU A 262 -4.83 -1.43 -10.02
N LEU A 263 -5.61 -0.47 -10.53
CA LEU A 263 -6.72 -0.77 -11.47
C LEU A 263 -6.22 -1.44 -12.75
N GLU A 264 -5.02 -1.09 -13.23
CA GLU A 264 -4.40 -1.76 -14.38
C GLU A 264 -4.19 -3.26 -14.13
N ILE A 265 -3.84 -3.67 -12.89
CA ILE A 265 -3.77 -5.09 -12.47
C ILE A 265 -5.16 -5.71 -12.50
N LEU A 266 -6.13 -5.03 -11.88
CA LEU A 266 -7.51 -5.51 -11.72
C LEU A 266 -8.31 -5.52 -13.03
N ASN A 267 -7.77 -4.95 -14.11
CA ASN A 267 -8.34 -4.97 -15.46
C ASN A 267 -7.61 -5.94 -16.40
N THR A 268 -6.62 -6.71 -15.91
CA THR A 268 -5.96 -7.72 -16.74
C THR A 268 -6.89 -8.87 -17.08
N ALA A 269 -6.66 -9.51 -18.24
CA ALA A 269 -7.42 -10.70 -18.64
C ALA A 269 -7.26 -11.86 -17.65
N ALA A 270 -6.07 -12.04 -17.08
CA ALA A 270 -5.80 -13.07 -16.09
C ALA A 270 -6.59 -12.85 -14.79
N PHE A 271 -6.64 -11.61 -14.29
CA PHE A 271 -7.44 -11.26 -13.13
C PHE A 271 -8.93 -11.44 -13.40
N THR A 272 -9.45 -10.87 -14.48
CA THR A 272 -10.88 -10.89 -14.83
C THR A 272 -11.38 -12.33 -14.97
N LYS A 273 -10.65 -13.17 -15.73
CA LYS A 273 -10.99 -14.59 -15.88
C LYS A 273 -11.08 -15.30 -14.53
N ARG A 274 -10.12 -15.04 -13.63
CA ARG A 274 -10.13 -15.68 -12.31
C ARG A 274 -11.28 -15.17 -11.43
N MET A 275 -11.63 -13.89 -11.50
CA MET A 275 -12.79 -13.35 -10.78
C MET A 275 -14.08 -13.98 -11.28
N ASP A 276 -14.25 -14.17 -12.59
CA ASP A 276 -15.41 -14.87 -13.15
C ASP A 276 -15.52 -16.30 -12.61
N GLU A 277 -14.41 -17.05 -12.57
CA GLU A 277 -14.38 -18.40 -11.99
C GLU A 277 -14.71 -18.44 -10.50
N VAL A 278 -14.24 -17.46 -9.73
CA VAL A 278 -14.48 -17.36 -8.28
C VAL A 278 -15.93 -16.97 -8.00
N ILE A 279 -16.50 -16.04 -8.78
CA ILE A 279 -17.86 -15.52 -8.62
C ILE A 279 -18.91 -16.53 -9.10
N ALA A 280 -18.60 -17.32 -10.14
CA ALA A 280 -19.50 -18.33 -10.68
C ALA A 280 -19.64 -19.58 -9.79
N LYS A 281 -18.70 -19.80 -8.86
CA LYS A 281 -18.80 -20.91 -7.90
C LYS A 281 -19.91 -20.60 -6.88
N PRO A 282 -20.92 -21.49 -6.71
CA PRO A 282 -22.04 -21.28 -5.81
C PRO A 282 -21.63 -21.24 -4.33
#